data_AF-A0A6L7UTE2-F1
#
_entry.id   AF-A0A6L7UTE2-F1
#
_cell.length_a   1.000
_cell.length_b   1.000
_cell.length_c   1.000
_cell.angle_alpha   90.00
_cell.angle_beta   90.00
_cell.angle_gamma   90.00
#
_symmetry.space_group_name_H-M   'P 1'
#
loop_
_entity.id
_entity.type
_entity.pdbx_description
1 polymer ?
#
loop_
_entity_poly.entity_id
_entity_poly.type
_entity_poly.pdbx_seq_one_letter_code
_entity_poly.pdbx_strand_id
1 'polypeptide(L)'
;MRPLCSPSTGLGRFRTTLTTRRVCPMLPLDARRDCDMLLELAEHELAYGDPDEAAERAWSAGMSALRAYCAEHDWPSATRHDLFRALRRLDEESADDFHLMFTAVEQLQNRYFEYLREMPQVLCSIGDVRRFIDKLDALP
;
A
#
# COMPACT_ATOMS: atom_id res chain seq x y z
N MET A 1 56.85 15.84 37.37
CA MET A 1 55.66 16.51 37.96
C MET A 1 55.24 17.65 37.04
N ARG A 2 53.93 17.83 36.87
CA ARG A 2 53.22 18.55 35.79
C ARG A 2 53.69 19.97 35.49
N PRO A 3 53.39 20.46 34.28
CA PRO A 3 53.03 21.86 34.12
C PRO A 3 51.64 22.06 33.45
N LEU A 4 51.05 23.20 33.80
CA LEU A 4 50.18 24.11 33.02
C LEU A 4 48.65 23.97 33.01
N CYS A 5 48.06 25.16 33.19
CA CYS A 5 46.66 25.52 33.20
C CYS A 5 46.01 25.59 31.81
N SER A 6 44.69 25.44 31.83
CA SER A 6 43.57 25.74 30.88
C SER A 6 43.81 26.74 29.74
N PRO A 7 43.02 26.68 28.62
CA PRO A 7 41.72 27.37 28.58
C PRO A 7 40.58 26.75 27.70
N SER A 8 39.35 26.98 28.18
CA SER A 8 38.07 27.32 27.52
C SER A 8 37.77 27.11 26.02
N THR A 9 36.51 26.67 25.80
CA THR A 9 35.58 26.93 24.67
C THR A 9 35.58 25.96 23.48
N GLY A 10 34.47 25.23 23.33
CA GLY A 10 34.14 24.48 22.13
C GLY A 10 32.63 24.24 22.05
N LEU A 11 31.90 25.21 21.49
CA LEU A 11 30.54 25.02 20.98
C LEU A 11 30.59 23.98 19.85
N GLY A 12 30.25 22.73 20.16
CA GLY A 12 30.04 21.67 19.18
C GLY A 12 28.55 21.42 18.98
N ARG A 13 27.94 22.15 18.04
CA ARG A 13 26.62 21.79 17.49
C ARG A 13 26.74 20.44 16.81
N PHE A 14 26.38 19.36 17.49
CA PHE A 14 26.14 18.08 16.82
C PHE A 14 24.75 18.10 16.20
N ARG A 15 24.71 18.61 14.95
CA ARG A 15 23.68 18.26 13.97
C ARG A 15 23.96 16.81 13.54
N THR A 16 23.47 15.84 14.30
CA THR A 16 23.34 14.48 13.78
C THR A 16 22.01 14.39 13.05
N THR A 17 22.08 14.54 11.73
CA THR A 17 21.02 14.13 10.80
C THR A 17 20.82 12.63 10.95
N LEU A 18 19.91 12.22 11.84
CA LEU A 18 19.32 10.90 11.79
C LEU A 18 18.36 10.87 10.61
N THR A 19 18.93 10.72 9.42
CA THR A 19 18.21 10.23 8.24
C THR A 19 18.10 8.72 8.40
N THR A 20 17.33 8.27 9.39
CA THR A 20 16.87 6.89 9.44
C THR A 20 15.88 6.74 8.28
N ARG A 21 16.39 6.16 7.19
CA ARG A 21 15.58 5.48 6.17
C ARG A 21 14.43 4.79 6.87
N ARG A 22 13.19 5.11 6.51
CA ARG A 22 12.03 4.27 6.81
C ARG A 22 12.26 2.93 6.12
N VAL A 23 13.01 2.06 6.77
CA VAL A 23 12.92 0.61 6.55
C VAL A 23 11.48 0.30 6.92
N CYS A 24 10.64 -0.10 5.97
CA CYS A 24 9.38 -0.78 6.29
C CYS A 24 9.77 -2.18 6.74
N PRO A 25 9.80 -2.50 8.04
CA PRO A 25 10.12 -3.83 8.48
C PRO A 25 8.80 -4.60 8.57
N MET A 26 8.79 -5.79 7.99
CA MET A 26 7.74 -6.82 8.13
C MET A 26 6.55 -6.68 7.18
N LEU A 27 6.54 -7.49 6.13
CA LEU A 27 5.33 -8.23 5.76
C LEU A 27 5.77 -9.64 5.33
N PRO A 28 5.78 -10.62 6.25
CA PRO A 28 5.76 -12.00 5.81
C PRO A 28 4.68 -12.81 6.53
N LEU A 29 3.91 -13.56 5.73
CA LEU A 29 3.00 -14.69 6.03
C LEU A 29 1.51 -14.43 6.30
N ASP A 30 1.06 -13.27 6.78
CA ASP A 30 -0.38 -13.00 6.98
C ASP A 30 -1.03 -12.05 5.96
N ALA A 31 -0.26 -11.52 5.00
CA ALA A 31 -0.74 -10.50 4.06
C ALA A 31 -2.01 -10.90 3.28
N ARG A 32 -2.14 -12.18 2.93
CA ARG A 32 -3.33 -12.74 2.27
C ARG A 32 -4.55 -12.76 3.18
N ARG A 33 -4.37 -13.26 4.40
CA ARG A 33 -5.41 -13.26 5.44
C ARG A 33 -5.84 -11.83 5.77
N ASP A 34 -4.89 -10.89 5.74
CA ASP A 34 -5.15 -9.47 5.93
C ASP A 34 -5.98 -8.88 4.78
N CYS A 35 -5.74 -9.30 3.53
CA CYS A 35 -6.53 -8.86 2.37
C CYS A 35 -7.98 -9.36 2.42
N ASP A 36 -8.19 -10.65 2.70
CA ASP A 36 -9.54 -11.22 2.83
C ASP A 36 -10.33 -10.55 3.95
N MET A 37 -9.70 -10.38 5.12
CA MET A 37 -10.29 -9.68 6.26
C MET A 37 -10.65 -8.23 5.92
N LEU A 38 -9.80 -7.52 5.16
CA LEU A 38 -10.11 -6.16 4.73
C LEU A 38 -11.29 -6.09 3.75
N LEU A 39 -11.45 -7.08 2.85
CA LEU A 39 -12.61 -7.17 1.97
C LEU A 39 -13.89 -7.50 2.73
N GLU A 40 -13.84 -8.42 3.70
CA GLU A 40 -14.99 -8.71 4.58
C GLU A 40 -15.41 -7.49 5.39
N LEU A 41 -14.45 -6.74 5.93
CA LEU A 41 -14.72 -5.47 6.60
C LEU A 41 -15.32 -4.44 5.63
N ALA A 42 -14.80 -4.34 4.40
CA ALA A 42 -15.37 -3.43 3.39
C ALA A 42 -16.85 -3.72 3.12
N GLU A 43 -17.21 -5.00 2.99
CA GLU A 43 -18.61 -5.42 2.82
C GLU A 43 -19.46 -5.13 4.05
N HIS A 44 -18.91 -5.31 5.25
CA HIS A 44 -19.58 -4.97 6.50
C HIS A 44 -19.90 -3.48 6.61
N GLU A 45 -18.92 -2.61 6.37
CA GLU A 45 -19.09 -1.15 6.42
C GLU A 45 -20.10 -0.67 5.39
N LEU A 46 -20.06 -1.26 4.19
CA LEU A 46 -21.04 -0.96 3.15
C LEU A 46 -22.46 -1.38 3.58
N ALA A 47 -22.62 -2.54 4.20
CA ALA A 47 -23.91 -2.99 4.74
C ALA A 47 -24.42 -2.09 5.89
N TYR A 48 -23.51 -1.48 6.64
CA TYR A 48 -23.81 -0.52 7.71
C TYR A 48 -24.12 0.90 7.19
N GLY A 49 -23.92 1.13 5.89
CA GLY A 49 -24.19 2.40 5.23
C GLY A 49 -23.03 3.39 5.23
N ASP A 50 -21.79 2.90 5.41
CA ASP A 50 -20.57 3.70 5.33
C ASP A 50 -19.76 3.36 4.06
N PRO A 51 -20.08 3.98 2.90
CA PRO A 51 -19.38 3.71 1.64
C PRO A 51 -17.94 4.25 1.62
N ASP A 52 -17.62 5.22 2.46
CA ASP A 52 -16.28 5.81 2.51
C ASP A 52 -15.31 4.88 3.24
N GLU A 53 -15.73 4.37 4.41
CA GLU A 53 -14.96 3.39 5.15
C GLU A 53 -14.86 2.09 4.34
N ALA A 54 -15.96 1.63 3.72
CA ALA A 54 -15.93 0.47 2.82
C ALA A 54 -14.89 0.62 1.70
N ALA A 55 -14.84 1.78 1.07
CA ALA A 55 -13.89 2.05 0.00
C ALA A 55 -12.44 2.12 0.49
N GLU A 56 -12.17 2.70 1.66
CA GLU A 56 -10.83 2.75 2.27
C GLU A 56 -10.33 1.33 2.61
N ARG A 57 -11.19 0.46 3.13
CA ARG A 57 -10.88 -0.95 3.43
C ARG A 57 -10.56 -1.72 2.15
N ALA A 58 -11.38 -1.58 1.11
CA ALA A 58 -11.15 -2.24 -0.17
C ALA A 58 -9.90 -1.72 -0.89
N TRP A 59 -9.64 -0.41 -0.84
CA TRP A 59 -8.38 0.15 -1.34
C TRP A 59 -7.17 -0.42 -0.61
N SER A 60 -7.24 -0.49 0.73
CA SER A 60 -6.18 -1.05 1.57
C SER A 60 -5.89 -2.51 1.21
N ALA A 61 -6.92 -3.30 0.92
CA ALA A 61 -6.78 -4.69 0.49
C ALA A 61 -6.00 -4.79 -0.84
N GLY A 62 -6.43 -4.08 -1.88
CA GLY A 62 -5.76 -4.10 -3.19
C GLY A 62 -4.30 -3.62 -3.15
N MET A 63 -4.02 -2.58 -2.35
CA MET A 63 -2.65 -2.09 -2.15
C MET A 63 -1.78 -3.09 -1.39
N SER A 64 -2.33 -3.74 -0.38
CA SER A 64 -1.62 -4.74 0.43
C SER A 64 -1.28 -5.97 -0.40
N ALA A 65 -2.23 -6.44 -1.22
CA ALA A 65 -2.01 -7.57 -2.14
C ALA A 65 -0.88 -7.29 -3.13
N LEU A 66 -0.90 -6.14 -3.81
CA LEU A 66 0.17 -5.79 -4.76
C LEU A 66 1.53 -5.67 -4.07
N ARG A 67 1.57 -5.13 -2.85
CA ARG A 67 2.81 -5.01 -2.07
C ARG A 67 3.33 -6.36 -1.59
N ALA A 68 2.45 -7.27 -1.21
CA ALA A 68 2.79 -8.63 -0.85
C ALA A 68 3.40 -9.36 -2.04
N TYR A 69 2.74 -9.28 -3.21
CA TYR A 69 3.28 -9.84 -4.45
C TYR A 69 4.66 -9.25 -4.78
N CYS A 70 4.81 -7.92 -4.72
CA CYS A 70 6.14 -7.31 -4.93
C CYS A 70 7.18 -7.83 -3.94
N ALA A 71 6.81 -8.05 -2.67
CA ALA A 71 7.74 -8.56 -1.66
C ALA A 71 8.15 -10.01 -1.93
N GLU A 72 7.23 -10.86 -2.36
CA GLU A 72 7.49 -12.27 -2.71
C GLU A 72 8.44 -12.40 -3.91
N HIS A 73 8.42 -11.43 -4.83
CA HIS A 73 9.26 -11.42 -6.03
C HIS A 73 10.49 -10.50 -5.93
N ASP A 74 10.80 -9.98 -4.74
CA ASP A 74 11.90 -9.02 -4.50
C ASP A 74 11.83 -7.74 -5.37
N TRP A 75 10.62 -7.28 -5.68
CA TRP A 75 10.38 -6.06 -6.46
C TRP A 75 10.22 -4.82 -5.57
N PRO A 76 10.73 -3.65 -5.99
CA PRO A 76 10.47 -2.39 -5.30
C PRO A 76 8.97 -2.09 -5.22
N SER A 77 8.50 -1.63 -4.05
CA SER A 77 7.09 -1.26 -3.81
C SER A 77 6.92 -0.06 -2.86
N ALA A 78 8.01 0.67 -2.59
CA ALA A 78 8.03 1.75 -1.60
C ALA A 78 7.25 2.99 -2.05
N THR A 79 7.24 3.26 -3.35
CA THR A 79 6.60 4.43 -3.94
C THR A 79 5.49 4.03 -4.92
N ARG A 80 4.59 4.97 -5.21
CA ARG A 80 3.57 4.78 -6.25
C ARG A 80 4.18 4.50 -7.62
N HIS A 81 5.33 5.09 -7.94
CA HIS A 81 6.06 4.80 -9.18
C HIS A 81 6.53 3.35 -9.23
N ASP A 82 7.02 2.81 -8.11
CA ASP A 82 7.47 1.42 -8.03
C ASP A 82 6.30 0.45 -8.26
N LEU A 83 5.14 0.72 -7.65
CA LEU A 83 3.93 -0.08 -7.84
C LEU A 83 3.46 -0.07 -9.31
N PHE A 84 3.46 1.08 -9.99
CA PHE A 84 3.12 1.12 -11.42
C PHE A 84 4.14 0.40 -12.30
N ARG A 85 5.42 0.41 -11.92
CA ARG A 85 6.43 -0.40 -12.62
C ARG A 85 6.16 -1.89 -12.42
N ALA A 86 5.78 -2.31 -11.21
CA ALA A 86 5.40 -3.69 -10.93
C ALA A 86 4.17 -4.12 -11.76
N LEU A 87 3.13 -3.28 -11.83
CA LEU A 87 1.95 -3.56 -12.65
C LEU A 87 2.29 -3.70 -14.14
N ARG A 88 3.12 -2.81 -14.70
CA ARG A 88 3.57 -2.96 -16.10
C ARG A 88 4.32 -4.27 -16.34
N ARG A 89 5.14 -4.67 -15.37
CA ARG A 89 5.86 -5.94 -15.45
C ARG A 89 4.88 -7.13 -15.42
N LEU A 90 3.85 -7.07 -14.58
CA LEU A 90 2.76 -8.05 -14.57
C LEU A 90 2.01 -8.12 -15.90
N ASP A 91 1.74 -6.97 -16.54
CA ASP A 91 1.09 -6.93 -17.86
C ASP A 91 2.00 -7.56 -18.96
N GLU A 92 3.32 -7.41 -18.84
CA GLU A 92 4.29 -8.01 -19.76
C GLU A 92 4.47 -9.53 -19.55
N GLU A 93 4.35 -9.98 -18.30
CA GLU A 93 4.58 -11.37 -17.88
C GLU A 93 3.30 -12.23 -17.88
N SER A 94 2.12 -11.61 -17.93
CA SER A 94 0.81 -12.30 -17.90
C SER A 94 -0.02 -11.99 -19.15
N ALA A 95 -1.10 -12.76 -19.35
CA ALA A 95 -2.10 -12.46 -20.39
C ALA A 95 -3.19 -11.49 -19.91
N ASP A 96 -3.13 -11.05 -18.64
CA ASP A 96 -4.10 -10.18 -18.00
C ASP A 96 -3.61 -8.73 -18.00
N ASP A 97 -4.54 -7.78 -18.00
CA ASP A 97 -4.25 -6.33 -17.92
C ASP A 97 -4.35 -5.87 -16.46
N PHE A 98 -3.31 -6.15 -15.68
CA PHE A 98 -3.22 -5.80 -14.27
C PHE A 98 -3.26 -4.28 -14.06
N HIS A 99 -2.68 -3.51 -14.96
CA HIS A 99 -2.76 -2.05 -14.88
C HIS A 99 -4.21 -1.56 -15.01
N LEU A 100 -5.01 -2.11 -15.93
CA LEU A 100 -6.44 -1.79 -16.03
C LEU A 100 -7.20 -2.23 -14.78
N MET A 101 -6.96 -3.44 -14.28
CA MET A 101 -7.63 -3.94 -13.06
C MET A 101 -7.31 -3.07 -11.84
N PHE A 102 -6.06 -2.62 -11.71
CA PHE A 102 -5.63 -1.76 -10.61
C PHE A 102 -6.24 -0.35 -10.67
N THR A 103 -6.79 0.08 -11.81
CA THR A 103 -7.53 1.36 -11.86
C THR A 103 -8.74 1.35 -10.94
N ALA A 104 -9.38 0.20 -10.71
CA ALA A 104 -10.49 0.09 -9.76
C ALA A 104 -10.03 0.31 -8.31
N VAL A 105 -8.84 -0.21 -7.95
CA VAL A 105 -8.20 0.04 -6.66
C VAL A 105 -7.94 1.55 -6.50
N GLU A 106 -7.31 2.18 -7.49
CA GLU A 106 -7.00 3.61 -7.45
C GLU A 106 -8.25 4.52 -7.37
N GLN A 107 -9.34 4.12 -8.02
CA GLN A 107 -10.61 4.86 -7.97
C GLN A 107 -11.20 4.91 -6.55
N LEU A 108 -11.01 3.86 -5.74
CA LEU A 108 -11.46 3.82 -4.35
C LEU A 108 -10.74 4.82 -3.44
N GLN A 109 -9.54 5.31 -3.82
CA GLN A 109 -8.85 6.36 -3.06
C GLN A 109 -9.15 7.77 -3.60
N ASN A 110 -9.80 7.89 -4.76
CA ASN A 110 -9.98 9.17 -5.40
C ASN A 110 -11.05 10.00 -4.66
N ARG A 111 -10.59 10.89 -3.78
CA ARG A 111 -11.40 11.79 -2.95
C ARG A 111 -12.03 12.95 -3.72
N TYR A 112 -11.67 13.16 -4.98
CA TYR A 112 -12.33 14.17 -5.83
C TYR A 112 -13.84 13.90 -6.01
N PHE A 113 -14.29 12.69 -5.68
CA PHE A 113 -15.68 12.25 -5.67
C PHE A 113 -16.22 11.95 -4.26
N GLU A 114 -15.67 12.54 -3.20
CA GLU A 114 -16.13 12.39 -1.79
C GLU A 114 -17.66 12.56 -1.61
N TYR A 115 -18.33 13.25 -2.54
CA TYR A 115 -19.77 13.52 -2.52
C TYR A 115 -20.59 12.66 -3.51
N LEU A 116 -19.96 11.75 -4.24
CA LEU A 116 -20.59 10.93 -5.29
C LEU A 116 -20.33 9.42 -5.15
N ARG A 117 -19.76 8.96 -4.02
CA ARG A 117 -19.62 7.53 -3.76
C ARG A 117 -20.96 6.92 -3.39
N GLU A 118 -21.71 6.59 -4.42
CA GLU A 118 -22.93 5.82 -4.25
C GLU A 118 -22.57 4.37 -3.90
N MET A 119 -23.29 3.80 -2.94
CA MET A 119 -23.08 2.42 -2.49
C MET A 119 -22.99 1.38 -3.62
N PRO A 120 -23.80 1.44 -4.70
CA PRO A 120 -23.67 0.49 -5.81
C PRO A 120 -22.32 0.56 -6.51
N GLN A 121 -21.74 1.76 -6.63
CA GLN A 121 -20.42 1.91 -7.26
C GLN A 121 -19.32 1.34 -6.37
N VAL A 122 -19.37 1.61 -5.06
CA VAL A 122 -18.43 1.03 -4.09
C VAL A 122 -18.53 -0.49 -4.08
N LEU A 123 -19.74 -1.06 -4.12
CA LEU A 123 -19.94 -2.50 -4.22
C LEU A 123 -19.29 -3.10 -5.47
N CYS A 124 -19.49 -2.48 -6.64
CA CYS A 124 -18.85 -2.91 -7.88
C CYS A 124 -17.32 -2.87 -7.75
N SER A 125 -16.77 -1.79 -7.22
CA SER A 125 -15.34 -1.65 -7.02
C SER A 125 -14.76 -2.66 -6.02
N ILE A 126 -15.47 -3.00 -4.94
CA ILE A 126 -15.07 -4.10 -4.03
C ILE A 126 -14.96 -5.41 -4.81
N GLY A 127 -15.93 -5.71 -5.68
CA GLY A 127 -15.89 -6.87 -6.55
C GLY A 127 -14.70 -6.86 -7.52
N ASP A 128 -14.35 -5.69 -8.07
CA ASP A 128 -13.21 -5.52 -8.97
C ASP A 128 -11.87 -5.73 -8.23
N VAL A 129 -11.75 -5.20 -7.01
CA VAL A 129 -10.58 -5.43 -6.14
C VAL A 129 -10.43 -6.91 -5.83
N ARG A 130 -11.51 -7.61 -5.48
CA ARG A 130 -11.48 -9.05 -5.21
C ARG A 130 -10.95 -9.82 -6.43
N ARG A 131 -11.44 -9.52 -7.63
CA ARG A 131 -10.94 -10.14 -8.87
C ARG A 131 -9.47 -9.83 -9.14
N PHE A 132 -9.00 -8.63 -8.81
CA PHE A 132 -7.59 -8.27 -8.94
C PHE A 132 -6.71 -9.11 -7.99
N ILE A 133 -7.13 -9.27 -6.74
CA ILE A 133 -6.41 -10.09 -5.75
C ILE A 133 -6.40 -11.56 -6.17
N ASP A 134 -7.54 -12.12 -6.57
CA ASP A 134 -7.64 -13.50 -7.06
C ASP A 134 -6.71 -13.76 -8.26
N LYS A 135 -6.54 -12.75 -9.13
CA LYS A 135 -5.64 -12.83 -10.29
C LYS A 135 -4.17 -12.78 -9.88
N LEU A 136 -3.80 -11.94 -8.91
CA LEU A 136 -2.44 -11.94 -8.36
C LEU A 136 -2.11 -13.29 -7.71
N ASP A 137 -3.05 -13.85 -6.94
CA ASP A 137 -2.90 -15.15 -6.26
C ASP A 137 -2.77 -16.33 -7.23
N ALA A 138 -3.26 -16.20 -8.46
CA ALA A 138 -3.18 -17.22 -9.49
C ALA A 138 -1.88 -17.20 -10.29
N LEU A 139 -1.01 -16.20 -10.05
CA LEU A 139 0.31 -16.11 -10.69
C LEU A 139 1.30 -17.10 -10.07
N PRO A 140 2.27 -17.60 -10.86
CA PRO A 140 3.24 -18.60 -10.43
C PRO A 140 4.40 -18.05 -9.59
#